data_AF-A0AB73KY58-F1
#
_entry.id   AF-A0AB73KY58-F1
#
_cell.length_a   1.000
_cell.length_b   1.000
_cell.length_c   1.000
_cell.angle_alpha   90.00
_cell.angle_beta   90.00
_cell.angle_gamma   90.00
#
_symmetry.space_group_name_H-M   'P 1'
#
loop_
_entity.id
_entity.type
_entity.pdbx_description
1 polymer ?
#
loop_
_entity_poly.entity_id
_entity_poly.type
_entity_poly.pdbx_seq_one_letter_code
_entity_poly.pdbx_strand_id
1 'polypeptide(L)'
;VHVAEYCWTAAHAFHPPGSREAETWAADKLTAILAGHADRAATEMTAQAAAEQLPAARREAVTTCHRYLTGHLDQLHYDTALAAGWPIATGAVEGACRHLIADRLDITGARWGLDGAEAVLQLRALITNGDFEDYWTFHAVREHRRLYPSPDQQNYSLTA
;
A
#
# COMPACT_ATOMS: atom_id res chain seq x y z
N VAL A 1 -3.71 -2.15 -6.70
CA VAL A 1 -3.72 -2.98 -7.92
C VAL A 1 -4.84 -2.48 -8.80
N HIS A 2 -4.55 -1.62 -9.80
CA HIS A 2 -5.59 -1.03 -10.66
C HIS A 2 -5.14 -0.92 -12.12
N VAL A 3 -3.89 -0.50 -12.38
CA VAL A 3 -3.30 -0.48 -13.73
C VAL A 3 -3.46 -1.84 -14.43
N ALA A 4 -3.10 -2.93 -13.74
CA ALA A 4 -3.21 -4.28 -14.28
C ALA A 4 -4.65 -4.64 -14.66
N GLU A 5 -5.64 -4.28 -13.85
CA GLU A 5 -7.06 -4.56 -14.11
C GLU A 5 -7.54 -3.83 -15.38
N TYR A 6 -7.15 -2.56 -15.55
CA TYR A 6 -7.46 -1.80 -16.76
C TYR A 6 -6.78 -2.38 -18.00
N CYS A 7 -5.50 -2.77 -17.90
CA CYS A 7 -4.79 -3.41 -19.00
C CYS A 7 -5.43 -4.75 -19.39
N TRP A 8 -5.81 -5.59 -18.42
CA TRP A 8 -6.49 -6.86 -18.68
C TRP A 8 -7.88 -6.66 -19.31
N THR A 9 -8.63 -5.68 -18.80
CA THR A 9 -9.94 -5.33 -19.38
C THR A 9 -9.79 -4.86 -20.83
N ALA A 10 -8.75 -4.07 -21.13
CA ALA A 10 -8.42 -3.68 -22.50
C ALA A 10 -7.96 -4.86 -23.36
N ALA A 11 -7.16 -5.79 -22.82
CA ALA A 11 -6.73 -7.00 -23.52
C ALA A 11 -7.93 -7.83 -24.00
N HIS A 12 -8.96 -7.94 -23.15
CA HIS A 12 -10.20 -8.64 -23.47
C HIS A 12 -11.06 -7.95 -24.53
N ALA A 13 -10.75 -6.70 -24.91
CA ALA A 13 -11.36 -6.05 -26.06
C ALA A 13 -10.82 -6.60 -27.39
N PHE A 14 -9.56 -7.04 -27.41
CA PHE A 14 -8.86 -7.57 -28.58
C PHE A 14 -8.94 -9.10 -28.65
N HIS A 15 -8.83 -9.78 -27.51
CA HIS A 15 -8.68 -11.24 -27.45
C HIS A 15 -9.66 -11.89 -26.47
N PRO A 16 -10.12 -13.14 -26.69
CA PRO A 16 -11.03 -13.82 -25.77
C PRO A 16 -10.45 -13.97 -24.35
N PRO A 17 -11.28 -13.91 -23.30
CA PRO A 17 -10.85 -14.23 -21.94
C PRO A 17 -10.23 -15.63 -21.82
N GLY A 18 -9.12 -15.75 -21.09
CA GLY A 18 -8.37 -17.01 -20.93
C GLY A 18 -7.54 -17.44 -22.15
N SER A 19 -7.44 -16.60 -23.18
CA SER A 19 -6.57 -16.86 -24.34
C SER A 19 -5.12 -16.46 -24.05
N ARG A 20 -4.18 -17.20 -24.65
CA ARG A 20 -2.74 -16.90 -24.54
C ARG A 20 -2.38 -15.58 -25.23
N GLU A 21 -3.14 -15.19 -26.24
CA GLU A 21 -3.03 -13.91 -26.93
C GLU A 21 -3.39 -12.76 -25.98
N ALA A 22 -4.46 -12.89 -25.18
CA ALA A 22 -4.80 -11.90 -24.16
C ALA A 22 -3.70 -11.78 -23.09
N GLU A 23 -3.17 -12.92 -22.62
CA GLU A 23 -2.07 -12.97 -21.66
C GLU A 23 -0.82 -12.25 -22.18
N THR A 24 -0.40 -12.60 -23.40
CA THR A 24 0.80 -12.02 -24.03
C THR A 24 0.62 -10.52 -24.22
N TRP A 25 -0.53 -10.10 -24.74
CA TRP A 25 -0.84 -8.70 -24.96
C TRP A 25 -0.83 -7.90 -23.65
N ALA A 26 -1.44 -8.42 -22.58
CA ALA A 26 -1.47 -7.75 -21.29
C ALA A 26 -0.05 -7.66 -20.68
N ALA A 27 0.73 -8.75 -20.77
CA ALA A 27 2.10 -8.79 -20.29
C ALA A 27 2.99 -7.77 -21.01
N ASP A 28 2.88 -7.64 -22.34
CA ASP A 28 3.65 -6.69 -23.13
C ASP A 28 3.36 -5.24 -22.71
N LYS A 29 2.08 -4.88 -22.58
CA LYS A 29 1.68 -3.53 -22.16
C LYS A 29 2.08 -3.22 -20.72
N LEU A 30 1.91 -4.18 -19.81
CA LEU A 30 2.33 -4.01 -18.42
C LEU A 30 3.85 -3.88 -18.30
N THR A 31 4.62 -4.64 -19.07
CA THR A 31 6.08 -4.53 -19.11
C THR A 31 6.51 -3.16 -19.60
N ALA A 32 5.87 -2.63 -20.65
CA ALA A 32 6.14 -1.27 -21.12
C ALA A 32 5.81 -0.21 -20.06
N ILE A 33 4.70 -0.35 -19.34
CA ILE A 33 4.33 0.56 -18.24
C ILE A 33 5.35 0.49 -17.10
N LEU A 34 5.78 -0.71 -16.70
CA LEU A 34 6.83 -0.91 -15.69
C LEU A 34 8.16 -0.27 -16.10
N ALA A 35 8.45 -0.21 -17.40
CA ALA A 35 9.61 0.47 -17.97
C ALA A 35 9.42 1.99 -18.14
N GLY A 36 8.38 2.59 -17.55
CA GLY A 36 8.13 4.04 -17.60
C GLY A 36 7.45 4.52 -18.89
N HIS A 37 6.95 3.62 -19.73
CA HIS A 37 6.36 3.94 -21.03
C HIS A 37 4.82 3.94 -21.01
N ALA A 38 4.20 4.40 -19.93
CA ALA A 38 2.74 4.36 -19.76
C ALA A 38 1.98 5.17 -20.83
N ASP A 39 2.45 6.37 -21.16
CA ASP A 39 1.84 7.22 -22.19
C ASP A 39 1.92 6.59 -23.59
N ARG A 40 3.10 6.04 -23.93
CA ARG A 40 3.30 5.30 -25.17
C ARG A 40 2.38 4.09 -25.24
N ALA A 41 2.31 3.28 -24.17
CA ALA A 41 1.45 2.11 -24.11
C ALA A 41 -0.02 2.50 -24.33
N ALA A 42 -0.51 3.56 -23.67
CA ALA A 42 -1.87 4.07 -23.86
C ALA A 42 -2.13 4.47 -25.31
N THR A 43 -1.21 5.22 -25.92
CA THR A 43 -1.31 5.66 -27.32
C THR A 43 -1.35 4.47 -28.28
N GLU A 44 -0.45 3.50 -28.11
CA GLU A 44 -0.40 2.29 -28.94
C GLU A 44 -1.70 1.46 -28.83
N MET A 45 -2.26 1.34 -27.63
CA MET A 45 -3.53 0.63 -27.43
C MET A 45 -4.68 1.28 -28.19
N THR A 46 -4.80 2.61 -28.12
CA THR A 46 -5.82 3.36 -28.86
C THR A 46 -5.61 3.26 -30.37
N ALA A 47 -4.36 3.35 -30.84
CA ALA A 47 -4.02 3.20 -32.24
C ALA A 47 -4.37 1.80 -32.78
N GLN A 48 -4.06 0.75 -32.02
CA GLN A 48 -4.41 -0.63 -32.37
C GLN A 48 -5.94 -0.81 -32.45
N ALA A 49 -6.69 -0.29 -31.46
CA ALA A 49 -8.15 -0.34 -31.49
C ALA A 49 -8.76 0.36 -32.71
N ALA A 50 -8.15 1.46 -33.18
CA ALA A 50 -8.54 2.14 -34.42
C ALA A 50 -8.21 1.31 -35.66
N ALA A 51 -6.99 0.76 -35.73
CA ALA A 51 -6.53 -0.06 -36.86
C ALA A 51 -7.39 -1.31 -37.06
N GLU A 52 -7.75 -2.01 -35.97
CA GLU A 52 -8.61 -3.20 -35.98
C GLU A 52 -10.11 -2.88 -36.07
N GLN A 53 -10.46 -1.59 -36.15
CA GLN A 53 -11.85 -1.11 -36.24
C GLN A 53 -12.77 -1.72 -35.16
N LEU A 54 -12.27 -1.79 -33.91
CA LEU A 54 -13.04 -2.34 -32.80
C LEU A 54 -14.41 -1.65 -32.68
N PRO A 55 -15.50 -2.42 -32.49
CA PRO A 55 -16.83 -1.87 -32.25
C PRO A 55 -16.81 -0.94 -31.03
N ALA A 56 -17.67 0.09 -31.04
CA ALA A 56 -17.74 1.08 -29.97
C ALA A 56 -17.84 0.47 -28.57
N ALA A 57 -18.66 -0.59 -28.41
CA ALA A 57 -18.83 -1.30 -27.14
C ALA A 57 -17.52 -1.92 -26.61
N ARG A 58 -16.63 -2.42 -27.48
CA ARG A 58 -15.33 -2.97 -27.07
C ARG A 58 -14.27 -1.88 -26.91
N ARG A 59 -14.33 -0.84 -27.73
CA ARG A 59 -13.41 0.30 -27.68
C ARG A 59 -13.46 1.03 -26.33
N GLU A 60 -14.62 1.03 -25.66
CA GLU A 60 -14.78 1.70 -24.37
C GLU A 60 -13.81 1.18 -23.29
N ALA A 61 -13.50 -0.12 -23.28
CA ALA A 61 -12.51 -0.70 -22.38
C ALA A 61 -11.11 -0.12 -22.62
N VAL A 62 -10.72 0.04 -23.89
CA VAL A 62 -9.44 0.63 -24.30
C VAL A 62 -9.40 2.12 -23.95
N THR A 63 -10.46 2.87 -24.26
CA THR A 63 -10.58 4.30 -23.92
C THR A 63 -10.50 4.52 -22.41
N THR A 64 -11.14 3.66 -21.63
CA THR A 64 -11.11 3.74 -20.16
C THR A 64 -9.71 3.48 -19.63
N CYS A 65 -9.01 2.45 -20.14
CA CYS A 65 -7.62 2.19 -19.77
C CYS A 65 -6.70 3.35 -20.16
N HIS A 66 -6.82 3.88 -21.38
CA HIS A 66 -6.08 5.05 -21.83
C HIS A 66 -6.27 6.25 -20.90
N ARG A 67 -7.53 6.60 -20.58
CA ARG A 67 -7.85 7.72 -19.69
C ARG A 67 -7.26 7.51 -18.29
N TYR A 68 -7.28 6.29 -17.78
CA TYR A 68 -6.69 5.98 -16.49
C TYR A 68 -5.17 6.20 -16.53
N LEU A 69 -4.47 5.62 -17.50
CA LEU A 69 -3.01 5.76 -17.62
C LEU A 69 -2.58 7.22 -17.81
N THR A 70 -3.19 7.92 -18.76
CA THR A 70 -2.86 9.31 -19.08
C THR A 70 -3.21 10.28 -17.95
N GLY A 71 -4.26 9.99 -17.17
CA GLY A 71 -4.63 10.78 -15.99
C GLY A 71 -3.71 10.57 -14.77
N HIS A 72 -2.85 9.55 -14.79
CA HIS A 72 -1.99 9.20 -13.65
C HIS A 72 -0.50 9.12 -14.04
N LEU A 73 -0.06 9.72 -15.15
CA LEU A 73 1.32 9.60 -15.63
C LEU A 73 2.36 9.97 -14.57
N ASP A 74 2.11 11.04 -13.80
CA ASP A 74 2.99 11.50 -12.71
C ASP A 74 3.13 10.47 -11.57
N GLN A 75 2.20 9.51 -11.47
CA GLN A 75 2.19 8.44 -10.47
C GLN A 75 2.70 7.10 -11.04
N LEU A 76 2.90 7.03 -12.36
CA LEU A 76 3.28 5.81 -13.09
C LEU A 76 4.78 5.77 -13.46
N HIS A 77 5.61 6.55 -12.77
CA HIS A 77 7.08 6.47 -12.84
C HIS A 77 7.63 5.21 -12.15
N TYR A 78 7.15 4.04 -12.60
CA TYR A 78 7.51 2.74 -12.02
C TYR A 78 8.97 2.38 -12.26
N ASP A 79 9.54 2.79 -13.39
CA ASP A 79 10.97 2.66 -13.68
C ASP A 79 11.82 3.30 -12.57
N THR A 80 11.46 4.52 -12.18
CA THR A 80 12.14 5.28 -11.12
C THR A 80 11.91 4.63 -9.76
N ALA A 81 10.66 4.27 -9.45
CA ALA A 81 10.32 3.62 -8.19
C ALA A 81 11.05 2.29 -8.01
N LEU A 82 11.09 1.45 -9.05
CA LEU A 82 11.79 0.16 -9.03
C LEU A 82 13.30 0.34 -8.91
N ALA A 83 13.90 1.29 -9.62
CA ALA A 83 15.32 1.61 -9.49
C ALA A 83 15.69 2.09 -8.08
N ALA A 84 14.78 2.81 -7.41
CA ALA A 84 14.96 3.28 -6.04
C ALA A 84 14.58 2.23 -4.97
N GLY A 85 14.06 1.07 -5.36
CA GLY A 85 13.58 0.03 -4.44
C GLY A 85 12.28 0.40 -3.72
N TRP A 86 11.52 1.36 -4.24
CA TRP A 86 10.24 1.77 -3.67
C TRP A 86 9.13 0.77 -3.98
N PRO A 87 8.19 0.55 -3.05
CA PRO A 87 7.06 -0.33 -3.29
C PRO A 87 6.13 0.27 -4.35
N ILE A 88 5.88 -0.48 -5.43
CA ILE A 88 4.91 -0.12 -6.49
C ILE A 88 3.54 -0.78 -6.32
N ALA A 89 3.42 -1.68 -5.33
CA ALA A 89 2.20 -2.40 -5.01
C ALA A 89 1.77 -2.14 -3.57
N THR A 90 0.45 -2.11 -3.36
CA THR A 90 -0.16 -1.90 -2.04
C THR A 90 -0.05 -3.11 -1.12
N GLY A 91 0.39 -4.27 -1.62
CA GLY A 91 0.41 -5.53 -0.86
C GLY A 91 1.20 -5.47 0.45
N ALA A 92 2.32 -4.75 0.50
CA ALA A 92 3.08 -4.56 1.74
C ALA A 92 2.28 -3.74 2.78
N VAL A 93 1.60 -2.69 2.31
CA VAL A 93 0.75 -1.82 3.16
C VAL A 93 -0.51 -2.58 3.61
N GLU A 94 -1.18 -3.28 2.70
CA GLU A 94 -2.35 -4.10 3.02
C GLU A 94 -2.01 -5.24 3.97
N GLY A 95 -0.84 -5.87 3.78
CA GLY A 95 -0.30 -6.88 4.68
C GLY A 95 -0.06 -6.32 6.08
N ALA A 96 0.56 -5.14 6.18
CA ALA A 96 0.75 -4.46 7.46
C ALA A 96 -0.59 -4.09 8.13
N CYS A 97 -1.55 -3.52 7.39
CA CYS A 97 -2.88 -3.20 7.91
C CYS A 97 -3.62 -4.46 8.38
N ARG A 98 -3.60 -5.53 7.60
CA ARG A 98 -4.20 -6.81 7.99
C ARG A 98 -3.56 -7.33 9.27
N HIS A 99 -2.24 -7.43 9.28
CA HIS A 99 -1.50 -7.99 10.40
C HIS A 99 -1.67 -7.15 11.66
N LEU A 100 -1.39 -5.85 11.59
CA LEU A 100 -1.36 -4.95 12.75
C LEU A 100 -2.75 -4.60 13.26
N ILE A 101 -3.73 -4.46 12.37
CA ILE A 101 -5.08 -3.98 12.70
C ILE A 101 -6.08 -5.13 12.69
N ALA A 102 -6.35 -5.69 11.50
CA ALA A 102 -7.48 -6.60 11.29
C ALA A 102 -7.37 -7.87 12.14
N ASP A 103 -6.20 -8.50 12.21
CA ASP A 103 -6.01 -9.76 12.95
C ASP A 103 -6.39 -9.67 14.44
N ARG A 104 -6.43 -8.46 15.01
CA ARG A 104 -6.81 -8.25 16.42
C ARG A 104 -8.13 -7.54 16.59
N LEU A 105 -8.37 -6.50 15.78
CA LEU A 105 -9.51 -5.62 15.95
C LEU A 105 -10.75 -6.12 15.22
N ASP A 106 -10.58 -6.87 14.12
CA ASP A 106 -11.65 -7.36 13.24
C ASP A 106 -12.00 -8.83 13.50
N ILE A 107 -11.99 -9.23 14.77
CA ILE A 107 -12.39 -10.59 15.20
C ILE A 107 -13.85 -10.60 15.65
N THR A 108 -14.55 -11.70 15.38
CA THR A 108 -15.96 -11.86 15.74
C THR A 108 -16.20 -11.63 17.24
N GLY A 109 -17.15 -10.74 17.55
CA GLY A 109 -17.54 -10.44 18.93
C GLY A 109 -16.65 -9.45 19.67
N ALA A 110 -15.56 -8.96 19.06
CA ALA A 110 -14.76 -7.92 19.66
C ALA A 110 -15.50 -6.56 19.65
N ARG A 111 -15.31 -5.80 20.73
CA ARG A 111 -15.76 -4.42 20.86
C ARG A 111 -14.61 -3.60 21.41
N TRP A 112 -14.35 -2.46 20.79
CA TRP A 112 -13.23 -1.61 21.13
C TRP A 112 -13.71 -0.18 21.35
N GLY A 113 -13.25 0.44 22.43
CA GLY A 113 -13.21 1.90 22.52
C GLY A 113 -11.97 2.42 21.81
N LEU A 114 -11.99 3.68 21.35
CA LEU A 114 -10.88 4.29 20.62
C LEU A 114 -9.56 4.20 21.39
N ASP A 115 -9.55 4.63 22.65
CA ASP A 115 -8.36 4.62 23.50
C ASP A 115 -7.78 3.21 23.68
N GLY A 116 -8.65 2.21 23.84
CA GLY A 116 -8.26 0.81 24.01
C GLY A 116 -7.72 0.19 22.71
N ALA A 117 -8.34 0.49 21.57
CA ALA A 117 -7.86 0.06 20.27
C ALA A 117 -6.47 0.66 19.99
N GLU A 118 -6.31 1.97 20.20
CA GLU A 118 -5.05 2.67 19.97
C GLU A 118 -3.92 2.11 20.84
N ALA A 119 -4.17 1.96 22.14
CA ALA A 119 -3.16 1.41 23.07
C ALA A 119 -2.69 0.00 22.65
N VAL A 120 -3.62 -0.86 22.21
CA VAL A 120 -3.29 -2.19 21.70
C VAL A 120 -2.51 -2.11 20.39
N LEU A 121 -2.92 -1.27 19.45
CA LEU A 121 -2.22 -1.11 18.17
C LEU A 121 -0.79 -0.59 18.36
N GLN A 122 -0.59 0.39 19.25
CA GLN A 122 0.74 0.91 19.58
C GLN A 122 1.64 -0.18 20.15
N LEU A 123 1.12 -0.99 21.09
CA LEU A 123 1.86 -2.12 21.65
C LEU A 123 2.21 -3.16 20.56
N ARG A 124 1.26 -3.50 19.69
CA ARG A 124 1.51 -4.43 18.59
C ARG A 124 2.56 -3.89 17.63
N ALA A 125 2.55 -2.59 17.32
CA ALA A 125 3.54 -1.97 16.45
C ALA A 125 4.96 -2.08 17.05
N LEU A 126 5.12 -1.81 18.35
CA LEU A 126 6.39 -1.99 19.05
C LEU A 126 6.90 -3.43 18.96
N ILE A 127 6.01 -4.41 19.15
CA ILE A 127 6.38 -5.83 19.06
C ILE A 127 6.76 -6.21 17.63
N THR A 128 5.95 -5.82 16.64
CA THR A 128 6.20 -6.13 15.21
C THR A 128 7.51 -5.51 14.71
N ASN A 129 7.88 -4.33 15.21
CA ASN A 129 9.13 -3.66 14.86
C ASN A 129 10.35 -4.19 15.63
N GLY A 130 10.14 -4.94 16.71
CA GLY A 130 11.22 -5.41 17.60
C GLY A 130 11.65 -4.40 18.67
N ASP A 131 10.93 -3.29 18.81
CA ASP A 131 11.26 -2.17 19.71
C ASP A 131 10.70 -2.36 21.14
N PHE A 132 10.05 -3.49 21.42
CA PHE A 132 9.33 -3.69 22.67
C PHE A 132 10.23 -3.61 23.92
N GLU A 133 11.42 -4.22 23.88
CA GLU A 133 12.33 -4.26 25.04
C GLU A 133 12.87 -2.87 25.41
N ASP A 134 13.24 -2.08 24.41
CA ASP A 134 13.71 -0.70 24.58
C ASP A 134 12.60 0.18 25.15
N TYR A 135 11.38 0.05 24.58
CA TYR A 135 10.22 0.75 25.09
C TYR A 135 9.89 0.34 26.53
N TRP A 136 9.92 -0.95 26.84
CA TRP A 136 9.60 -1.46 28.17
C TRP A 136 10.57 -0.92 29.23
N THR A 137 11.86 -0.90 28.92
CA THR A 137 12.88 -0.31 29.80
C THR A 137 12.61 1.18 30.05
N PHE A 138 12.34 1.94 28.99
CA PHE A 138 11.97 3.36 29.10
C PHE A 138 10.71 3.56 29.96
N HIS A 139 9.66 2.78 29.69
CA HIS A 139 8.38 2.88 30.38
C HIS A 139 8.52 2.57 31.88
N ALA A 140 9.25 1.52 32.24
CA ALA A 140 9.50 1.14 33.63
C ALA A 140 10.23 2.25 34.41
N VAL A 141 11.26 2.86 33.82
CA VAL A 141 11.99 4.00 34.44
C VAL A 141 11.06 5.20 34.64
N ARG A 142 10.23 5.51 33.64
CA ARG A 142 9.29 6.63 33.69
C ARG A 142 8.22 6.42 34.77
N GLU A 143 7.65 5.21 34.84
CA GLU A 143 6.65 4.86 35.85
C GLU A 143 7.24 4.87 37.26
N HIS A 144 8.47 4.38 37.44
CA HIS A 144 9.16 4.45 38.72
C HIS A 144 9.30 5.91 39.20
N ARG A 145 9.71 6.83 38.33
CA ARG A 145 9.80 8.27 38.66
C ARG A 145 8.45 8.90 38.99
N ARG A 146 7.38 8.45 38.31
CA ARG A 146 6.01 8.95 38.53
C ARG A 146 5.45 8.50 39.89
N LEU A 147 5.67 7.23 40.25
CA LEU A 147 5.15 6.63 41.48
C LEU A 147 6.01 6.96 42.71
N TYR A 148 7.32 7.12 42.51
CA TYR A 148 8.30 7.42 43.55
C TYR A 148 9.08 8.69 43.20
N PRO A 149 8.41 9.87 43.21
CA PRO A 149 9.13 11.13 43.07
C PRO A 149 10.14 11.24 44.22
N SER A 150 11.40 11.54 43.91
CA SER A 150 12.41 11.72 44.94
C SER A 150 11.91 12.76 45.96
N PRO A 151 11.95 12.46 47.27
CA PRO A 151 11.65 13.47 48.27
C PRO A 151 12.58 14.66 48.03
N ASP A 152 12.04 15.86 48.11
CA ASP A 152 12.81 17.10 48.00
C ASP A 152 13.90 17.08 49.08
N GLN A 153 15.14 16.73 48.71
CA GLN A 153 16.26 16.56 49.65
C GLN A 153 16.73 17.90 50.23
N GLN A 154 16.07 19.01 49.93
CA GLN A 154 16.49 20.35 50.33
C GLN A 154 16.21 20.69 51.81
N ASN A 155 15.45 19.88 52.57
CA ASN A 155 15.00 20.25 53.92
C ASN A 155 15.37 19.28 55.05
N TYR A 156 16.44 18.50 54.93
CA TYR A 156 16.97 17.74 56.07
C TYR A 156 18.26 18.36 56.59
N SER A 157 18.12 19.27 57.56
CA SER A 157 19.25 19.67 58.41
C SER A 157 19.42 18.59 59.47
N LEU A 158 20.51 17.82 59.40
CA LEU A 158 20.88 16.86 60.45
C LEU A 158 21.24 17.67 61.71
N THR A 159 20.33 17.71 62.68
CA THR A 159 20.65 18.20 64.02
C THR A 159 21.61 17.22 64.67
N ALA A 160 22.84 17.69 64.91
CA ALA A 160 23.90 17.02 65.67
C ALA A 160 23.62 17.06 67.18
#